data_AF-A0A935VGU0-F1
#
_entry.id   AF-A0A935VGU0-F1
#
_cell.length_a   1.000
_cell.length_b   1.000
_cell.length_c   1.000
_cell.angle_alpha   90.00
_cell.angle_beta   90.00
_cell.angle_gamma   90.00
#
_symmetry.space_group_name_H-M   'P 1'
#
loop_
_entity.id
_entity.type
_entity.pdbx_description
1 polymer ?
#
loop_
_entity_poly.entity_id
_entity_poly.type
_entity_poly.pdbx_seq_one_letter_code
_entity_poly.pdbx_strand_id
1 'polypeptide(L)' 'MDTIIIKANKKQSKIVREFLETQKVKFDITPKKKGKDEGECPYDPEFVERILKSSQQAKEGKYTIISVEDLWK' A
#
# COMPACT_ATOMS: atom_id res chain seq x y z
N MET A 1 -9.36 12.86 -29.90
CA MET A 1 -9.81 13.24 -28.55
C MET A 1 -8.57 13.51 -27.75
N ASP A 2 -8.40 14.75 -27.30
CA ASP A 2 -7.22 15.14 -26.54
C ASP A 2 -7.49 14.96 -25.04
N THR A 3 -6.53 14.38 -24.33
CA THR A 3 -6.66 14.04 -22.90
C THR A 3 -5.71 14.90 -22.09
N ILE A 4 -6.22 15.57 -21.05
CA ILE A 4 -5.44 16.44 -20.17
C ILE A 4 -5.31 15.79 -18.79
N ILE A 5 -4.07 15.63 -18.32
CA ILE A 5 -3.77 15.05 -17.00
C ILE A 5 -3.26 16.15 -16.07
N ILE A 6 -4.01 16.44 -15.01
CA ILE A 6 -3.68 17.52 -14.05
C ILE A 6 -3.13 16.91 -12.75
N LYS A 7 -1.87 17.24 -12.42
CA LYS A 7 -1.25 16.89 -11.12
C LYS A 7 -1.27 18.10 -10.20
N ALA A 8 -2.19 18.11 -9.24
CA ALA A 8 -2.43 19.24 -8.35
C ALA A 8 -2.32 18.83 -6.87
N ASN A 9 -1.97 19.78 -6.01
CA ASN A 9 -2.00 19.57 -4.55
C ASN A 9 -3.44 19.59 -4.01
N LYS A 10 -3.64 19.21 -2.73
CA LYS A 10 -4.99 19.12 -2.11
C LYS A 10 -5.85 20.40 -2.21
N LYS A 11 -5.21 21.58 -2.18
CA LYS A 11 -5.92 22.88 -2.28
C LYS A 11 -6.33 23.16 -3.73
N GLN A 12 -5.42 22.93 -4.66
CA GLN A 12 -5.64 23.11 -6.09
C GLN A 12 -6.63 22.08 -6.66
N SER A 13 -6.64 20.84 -6.18
CA SER A 13 -7.61 19.82 -6.63
C SER A 13 -9.05 20.18 -6.29
N LYS A 14 -9.27 20.90 -5.18
CA LYS A 14 -10.61 21.37 -4.80
C LYS A 14 -11.12 22.44 -5.76
N ILE A 15 -10.27 23.41 -6.08
CA ILE A 15 -10.58 24.49 -7.03
C ILE A 15 -10.85 23.92 -8.43
N VAL A 16 -10.01 22.99 -8.89
CA VAL A 16 -10.17 22.34 -10.20
C VAL A 16 -11.47 21.52 -10.25
N ARG A 17 -11.82 20.83 -9.16
CA ARG A 17 -13.08 20.09 -9.06
C ARG A 17 -14.30 21.00 -9.18
N GLU A 18 -14.35 22.07 -8.39
CA GLU A 18 -15.47 23.03 -8.40
C GLU A 18 -15.63 23.69 -9.78
N PHE A 19 -14.51 24.00 -10.45
CA PHE A 19 -14.50 24.54 -11.81
C PHE A 19 -15.09 23.55 -12.84
N LEU A 20 -14.66 22.29 -12.80
CA LEU A 20 -15.13 21.26 -13.74
C LEU A 20 -16.60 20.88 -13.51
N GLU A 21 -17.05 20.84 -12.25
CA GLU A 21 -18.45 20.62 -11.89
C GLU A 21 -19.36 21.75 -12.40
N THR A 22 -18.92 23.01 -12.28
CA THR A 22 -19.64 24.19 -12.79
C THR A 22 -19.83 24.11 -14.31
N GLN A 23 -18.83 23.61 -15.03
CA GLN A 23 -18.88 23.45 -16.49
C GLN A 23 -19.62 22.18 -16.93
N LYS A 24 -20.19 21.39 -16.00
CA LYS A 24 -20.84 20.10 -16.26
C LYS A 24 -19.98 19.13 -17.07
N VAL A 25 -18.66 19.21 -16.91
CA VAL A 25 -17.72 18.32 -17.59
C VAL A 25 -17.63 17.01 -16.80
N LYS A 26 -17.70 15.87 -17.50
CA LYS A 26 -17.41 14.57 -16.90
C LYS A 26 -15.91 14.43 -16.71
N PHE A 27 -15.47 14.20 -15.48
CA PHE A 27 -14.06 13.95 -15.16
C PHE A 27 -13.94 12.75 -14.24
N ASP A 28 -12.85 12.01 -14.39
CA ASP A 28 -12.47 10.92 -13.51
C ASP A 28 -11.41 11.42 -12.54
N ILE A 29 -11.72 11.36 -11.25
CA ILE A 29 -10.69 11.50 -10.22
C ILE A 29 -10.10 10.10 -10.07
N THR A 30 -8.92 9.88 -10.63
CA THR A 30 -8.09 8.77 -10.17
C THR A 30 -7.47 9.24 -8.86
N PRO A 31 -7.96 8.79 -7.67
CA PRO A 31 -7.12 8.95 -6.49
C PRO A 31 -5.77 8.34 -6.87
N LYS A 32 -4.67 8.93 -6.41
CA LYS A 32 -3.53 8.07 -6.10
C LYS A 32 -4.15 7.05 -5.16
N LYS A 33 -4.49 5.85 -5.69
CA LYS A 33 -4.45 4.59 -4.97
C LYS A 33 -3.23 4.79 -4.15
N LYS A 34 -3.45 5.08 -2.88
CA LYS A 34 -2.36 5.59 -2.11
C LYS A 34 -1.65 4.33 -1.72
N GLY A 35 -1.29 3.40 -2.69
CA GLY A 35 -1.95 2.08 -2.91
C GLY A 35 -1.74 0.96 -3.94
N LYS A 36 -0.76 0.06 -3.91
CA LYS A 36 0.53 -0.06 -3.20
C LYS A 36 0.75 0.93 -2.04
N ASP A 37 0.06 0.74 -0.89
CA ASP A 37 -0.49 1.85 -0.06
C ASP A 37 0.39 2.46 1.06
N GLU A 38 0.55 3.79 1.12
CA GLU A 38 1.02 4.60 2.26
C GLU A 38 -0.09 4.80 3.32
N GLY A 39 -0.92 3.79 3.58
CA GLY A 39 -2.06 3.91 4.51
C GLY A 39 -2.77 2.61 4.84
N GLU A 40 -2.79 1.65 3.91
CA GLU A 40 -3.08 0.24 4.23
C GLU A 40 -1.73 -0.46 4.35
N CYS A 41 -1.46 -1.06 5.51
CA CYS A 41 -0.23 -1.81 5.72
C CYS A 41 -0.10 -2.81 4.56
N PRO A 42 0.97 -2.76 3.75
CA PRO A 42 1.14 -3.67 2.61
C PRO A 42 1.34 -5.12 3.05
N TYR A 43 1.45 -5.34 4.36
CA TYR A 43 1.61 -6.63 4.98
C TYR A 43 0.29 -7.07 5.61
N ASP A 44 -0.03 -8.33 5.37
CA ASP A 44 -1.09 -9.03 6.06
C ASP A 44 -0.83 -9.01 7.59
N PRO A 45 -1.77 -8.51 8.42
CA PRO A 45 -1.58 -8.40 9.87
C PRO A 45 -1.31 -9.73 10.57
N GLU A 46 -1.99 -10.80 10.16
CA GLU A 46 -1.81 -12.14 10.75
C GLU A 46 -0.40 -12.68 10.46
N PHE A 47 0.10 -12.44 9.25
CA PHE A 47 1.47 -12.76 8.88
C PHE A 47 2.49 -12.02 9.76
N VAL A 48 2.31 -10.71 9.97
CA VAL A 48 3.21 -9.90 10.81
C VAL A 48 3.22 -10.42 12.25
N GLU A 49 2.05 -10.71 12.82
CA GLU A 49 1.94 -11.26 14.17
C GLU A 49 2.69 -12.59 14.31
N ARG A 50 2.55 -13.48 13.33
CA ARG A 50 3.26 -14.77 13.31
C ARG A 50 4.78 -14.60 13.29
N ILE A 51 5.29 -13.65 12.49
CA ILE A 51 6.73 -13.38 12.40
C ILE A 51 7.27 -12.80 13.72
N LEU A 52 6.54 -11.86 14.33
CA LEU A 52 6.93 -11.28 15.62
C LEU A 52 7.00 -12.34 16.72
N LYS A 53 6.01 -13.24 16.77
CA LYS A 53 6.01 -14.37 17.71
C LYS A 53 7.19 -15.31 17.47
N SER A 54 7.49 -15.63 16.21
CA SER A 54 8.65 -16.46 15.85
C SER A 54 9.97 -15.80 16.25
N SER A 55 10.10 -14.47 16.10
CA SER A 55 11.28 -13.72 16.52
C SER A 55 11.50 -13.80 18.03
N GLN A 56 10.43 -13.70 18.82
CA GLN A 56 10.48 -13.84 20.26
C GLN A 56 10.88 -15.26 20.68
N GLN A 57 10.31 -16.29 20.04
CA GLN A 57 10.67 -17.68 20.28
C GLN A 57 12.16 -17.96 19.98
N ALA A 58 12.70 -17.37 18.92
CA ALA A 58 14.12 -17.50 18.59
C ALA A 58 15.02 -16.91 19.69
N LYS A 59 14.66 -15.73 20.24
CA LYS A 59 15.38 -15.13 21.38
C LYS A 59 15.33 -15.99 22.64
N GLU A 60 14.22 -16.71 22.84
CA GLU A 60 14.03 -17.65 23.95
C GLU A 60 14.67 -19.02 23.70
N GLY A 61 15.39 -19.23 22.59
CA GLY A 61 16.02 -20.50 22.24
C GLY A 61 15.06 -21.57 21.72
N LYS A 62 13.81 -21.21 21.42
CA LYS A 62 12.77 -22.11 20.88
C LYS A 62 12.81 -22.13 19.36
N TYR A 63 13.92 -22.57 18.80
CA TYR A 63 14.11 -22.72 17.35
C TYR A 63 14.87 -24.01 17.03
N THR A 64 14.72 -24.47 15.79
CA THR A 64 15.46 -25.63 15.26
C THR A 64 16.34 -25.17 14.12
N ILE A 65 17.61 -25.57 14.14
CA ILE A 65 18.54 -25.34 13.03
C ILE A 65 18.41 -26.53 12.08
N ILE A 66 18.19 -26.24 10.80
CA ILE A 66 18.15 -27.25 9.75
C ILE A 66 19.36 -27.00 8.84
N SER A 67 20.12 -28.05 8.52
CA SER A 67 21.23 -27.97 7.59
C SER A 67 20.72 -27.75 6.17
N VAL A 68 21.53 -27.15 5.29
CA VAL A 68 21.09 -26.93 3.89
C VAL A 68 20.87 -28.27 3.18
N GLU A 69 21.64 -29.28 3.53
CA GLU A 69 21.54 -30.64 3.00
C GLU A 69 20.21 -31.33 3.39
N ASP A 70 19.61 -30.94 4.51
CA ASP A 70 18.30 -31.46 4.95
C ASP A 70 17.10 -30.70 4.36
N LEU A 71 17.31 -29.53 3.74
CA LEU A 71 16.24 -28.74 3.11
C LEU A 71 15.83 -29.28 1.73
N TRP A 72 16.69 -30.07 1.08
CA TRP A 72 16.51 -30.55 -0.30
C TRP A 72 16.28 -32.07 -0.39
N LYS A 73 15.90 -32.72 0.71
CA LYS A 73 15.55 -34.15 0.74
C LYS A 73 14.14 -34.42 0.24
#